data_AF-A0A2V8SSE2-F1
#
_entry.id   AF-A0A2V8SSE2-F1
#
_cell.length_a   1.000
_cell.length_b   1.000
_cell.length_c   1.000
_cell.angle_alpha   90.00
_cell.angle_beta   90.00
_cell.angle_gamma   90.00
#
_symmetry.space_group_name_H-M   'P 1'
#
loop_
_entity.id
_entity.type
_entity.pdbx_description
1 polymer ?
#
loop_
_entity_poly.entity_id
_entity_poly.type
_entity_poly.pdbx_seq_one_letter_code
_entity_poly.pdbx_strand_id
1 'polypeptide(L)'
;MNKNNFVLAIIVLSAVCLSCTFLKGLSGNSAYGVGEIGKESFPALDPNASFPAISTDMIDALITDIPELSKHRDEMLDAEREAINGLLADMREEPRAAQTYLPSRPEEPAETYYRSITNLAGDIKLIPAAYAAEPDLSGLGGLQQYLIGHQIGYFSVDAGSIGKGDRGKSKTVEMKDEKTGEVQASMIISVADDGSVSTELTTKISMAIFGLDANSKVKVTGNMCPDSEGKVDLAIEQNSNGRAGSSGSVIYDKNLSAKIKVSVNDDAEVAGMDVDFKQATRSTAGGRQVYVETRQSGHGTTGTYSEMKFDDARLERSSSQATADDSALSRAGLTDAFRIAIGFLESAKGRWQGGGCVKIDATSPGTVAVNSSTQIPVKVMHKFDGTEVPSKLTVELSGGASIDPTLIPKTAGTLNYVAPGERGKSATIKLTANSRRGRATSDLTASTEGNSYRVNGSSQGAKFTGEICSLNGQFYLTVDAITGSWPMDFTPNPGDGLSGEMTGTFEANGCTLSGGGPYSVKLNADGSGTITFTYNSTATCPAGTRTTSKTTTIPLTPAPDLKCN
;
A
#
# COMPACT_ATOMS: atom_id res chain seq x y z
N MET A 1 3.46 -7.12 -5.65
CA MET A 1 2.33 -8.09 -5.68
C MET A 1 2.86 -9.49 -6.00
N ASN A 2 2.42 -10.50 -5.26
CA ASN A 2 2.52 -11.90 -5.71
C ASN A 2 1.47 -12.15 -6.80
N LYS A 3 1.74 -13.10 -7.72
CA LYS A 3 0.77 -13.44 -8.79
C LYS A 3 -0.57 -13.94 -8.25
N ASN A 4 -0.56 -14.64 -7.11
CA ASN A 4 -1.75 -15.36 -6.62
C ASN A 4 -2.87 -14.40 -6.18
N ASN A 5 -2.59 -13.38 -5.38
CA ASN A 5 -3.58 -12.38 -4.96
C ASN A 5 -4.21 -11.66 -6.17
N PHE A 6 -3.41 -11.40 -7.22
CA PHE A 6 -3.89 -10.80 -8.46
C PHE A 6 -4.81 -11.76 -9.25
N VAL A 7 -4.47 -13.05 -9.32
CA VAL A 7 -5.31 -14.08 -9.96
C VAL A 7 -6.62 -14.31 -9.18
N LEU A 8 -6.59 -14.28 -7.84
CA LEU A 8 -7.79 -14.41 -7.02
C LEU A 8 -8.76 -13.24 -7.25
N ALA A 9 -8.24 -12.01 -7.24
CA ALA A 9 -9.00 -10.82 -7.62
C ALA A 9 -9.55 -10.89 -9.06
N ILE A 10 -8.81 -11.49 -10.00
CA ILE A 10 -9.25 -11.66 -11.40
C ILE A 10 -10.41 -12.65 -11.54
N ILE A 11 -10.36 -13.83 -10.89
CA ILE A 11 -11.47 -14.81 -10.89
C ILE A 11 -12.76 -14.15 -10.38
N VAL A 12 -12.61 -13.28 -9.39
CA VAL A 12 -13.67 -12.48 -8.79
C VAL A 12 -14.32 -11.47 -9.74
N LEU A 13 -13.57 -10.86 -10.68
CA LEU A 13 -14.14 -9.94 -11.69
C LEU A 13 -15.04 -10.66 -12.69
N SER A 14 -14.65 -11.87 -13.10
CA SER A 14 -15.39 -12.67 -14.07
C SER A 14 -16.83 -12.96 -13.59
N ALA A 15 -17.02 -13.11 -12.28
CA ALA A 15 -18.33 -13.33 -11.66
C ALA A 15 -19.24 -12.09 -11.61
N VAL A 16 -18.70 -10.87 -11.82
CA VAL A 16 -19.44 -9.60 -11.73
C VAL A 16 -19.82 -9.05 -13.12
N CYS A 17 -19.35 -9.67 -14.21
CA CYS A 17 -19.73 -9.29 -15.58
C CYS A 17 -21.19 -9.66 -15.96
N LEU A 18 -21.93 -10.23 -15.01
CA LEU A 18 -23.37 -10.40 -14.93
C LEU A 18 -23.72 -10.13 -13.43
N SER A 19 -24.20 -8.99 -12.92
CA SER A 19 -25.58 -8.50 -13.14
C SER A 19 -26.18 -7.45 -12.12
N CYS A 20 -27.27 -7.76 -11.37
CA CYS A 20 -28.58 -7.00 -11.29
C CYS A 20 -29.58 -7.50 -10.14
N THR A 21 -30.74 -6.99 -9.57
CA THR A 21 -31.81 -5.87 -9.68
C THR A 21 -32.62 -5.58 -8.33
N PHE A 22 -33.70 -4.78 -8.03
CA PHE A 22 -34.73 -3.77 -8.59
C PHE A 22 -35.52 -3.07 -7.39
N LEU A 23 -36.51 -2.13 -7.39
CA LEU A 23 -37.24 -1.15 -8.29
C LEU A 23 -38.04 -0.06 -7.45
N LYS A 24 -38.55 1.00 -8.11
CA LYS A 24 -39.78 1.84 -7.89
C LYS A 24 -40.13 2.42 -6.49
N GLY A 25 -39.76 3.69 -6.31
CA GLY A 25 -40.73 4.73 -5.86
C GLY A 25 -40.64 5.23 -4.41
N LEU A 26 -39.97 6.37 -4.19
CA LEU A 26 -40.17 7.28 -3.05
C LEU A 26 -39.51 8.66 -3.29
N SER A 27 -40.16 9.56 -4.04
CA SER A 27 -39.69 10.96 -4.22
C SER A 27 -40.83 11.96 -3.97
N GLY A 28 -41.05 12.29 -2.70
CA GLY A 28 -42.07 13.25 -2.29
C GLY A 28 -41.65 14.71 -2.53
N ASN A 29 -42.44 15.43 -3.33
CA ASN A 29 -42.58 16.90 -3.29
C ASN A 29 -41.29 17.75 -3.38
N SER A 30 -40.42 17.48 -4.34
CA SER A 30 -39.54 18.52 -4.92
C SER A 30 -39.79 18.63 -6.42
N ALA A 31 -40.16 19.83 -6.89
CA ALA A 31 -40.45 20.10 -8.29
C ALA A 31 -39.20 20.05 -9.20
N TYR A 32 -38.01 20.04 -8.62
CA TYR A 32 -36.72 20.01 -9.31
C TYR A 32 -35.72 19.11 -8.57
N GLY A 33 -36.17 17.94 -8.12
CA GLY A 33 -35.44 17.02 -7.22
C GLY A 33 -34.22 16.30 -7.79
N VAL A 34 -33.30 17.01 -8.44
CA VAL A 34 -31.89 16.61 -8.47
C VAL A 34 -31.28 17.05 -7.14
N GLY A 35 -30.51 16.19 -6.48
CA GLY A 35 -29.84 16.55 -5.24
C GLY A 35 -28.86 17.71 -5.44
N GLU A 36 -28.94 18.74 -4.60
CA GLU A 36 -27.80 19.65 -4.42
C GLU A 36 -26.63 18.80 -3.89
N ILE A 37 -25.47 18.86 -4.55
CA ILE A 37 -24.32 18.00 -4.22
C ILE A 37 -23.91 18.15 -2.74
N GLY A 38 -24.04 19.36 -2.17
CA GLY A 38 -23.81 19.64 -0.74
C GLY A 38 -24.89 19.13 0.24
N LYS A 39 -25.89 18.37 -0.23
CA LYS A 39 -26.94 17.74 0.60
C LYS A 39 -26.95 16.20 0.52
N GLU A 40 -26.09 15.58 -0.28
CA GLU A 40 -25.96 14.13 -0.30
C GLU A 40 -25.22 13.61 0.94
N SER A 41 -25.64 12.46 1.45
CA SER A 41 -24.91 11.68 2.45
C SER A 41 -24.70 10.25 1.95
N PHE A 42 -23.53 9.69 2.23
CA PHE A 42 -23.27 8.28 1.93
C PHE A 42 -24.10 7.39 2.87
N PRO A 43 -24.78 6.34 2.38
CA PRO A 43 -25.53 5.43 3.23
C PRO A 43 -24.60 4.68 4.19
N ALA A 44 -24.97 4.63 5.48
CA ALA A 44 -24.23 3.87 6.47
C ALA A 44 -24.46 2.37 6.26
N LEU A 45 -23.42 1.66 5.79
CA LEU A 45 -23.45 0.21 5.60
C LEU A 45 -23.36 -0.52 6.95
N ASP A 46 -24.34 -1.36 7.27
CA ASP A 46 -24.24 -2.34 8.35
C ASP A 46 -23.44 -3.56 7.87
N PRO A 47 -22.25 -3.86 8.45
CA PRO A 47 -21.42 -4.99 8.03
C PRO A 47 -22.01 -6.38 8.37
N ASN A 48 -23.17 -6.44 9.03
CA ASN A 48 -23.89 -7.67 9.38
C ASN A 48 -25.16 -7.86 8.55
N ALA A 49 -25.62 -6.84 7.83
CA ALA A 49 -26.76 -6.95 6.93
C ALA A 49 -26.37 -7.69 5.64
N SER A 50 -27.30 -8.44 5.07
CA SER A 50 -27.15 -9.01 3.73
C SER A 50 -26.96 -7.89 2.71
N PHE A 51 -25.86 -7.92 1.95
CA PHE A 51 -25.60 -6.90 0.94
C PHE A 51 -26.69 -6.91 -0.14
N PRO A 52 -27.22 -5.75 -0.57
CA PRO A 52 -28.11 -5.68 -1.73
C PRO A 52 -27.36 -6.01 -3.02
N ALA A 53 -28.08 -6.57 -3.99
CA ALA A 53 -27.59 -6.83 -5.35
C ALA A 53 -27.50 -5.55 -6.20
N ILE A 54 -26.80 -5.62 -7.33
CA ILE A 54 -26.61 -4.52 -8.30
C ILE A 54 -27.84 -4.44 -9.27
N SER A 55 -27.90 -3.68 -10.39
CA SER A 55 -29.16 -3.36 -11.15
C SER A 55 -29.36 -3.91 -12.59
N THR A 56 -30.54 -4.52 -12.93
CA THR A 56 -31.05 -4.87 -14.31
C THR A 56 -31.95 -3.73 -14.86
N ASP A 57 -31.71 -2.46 -14.56
CA ASP A 57 -32.73 -1.45 -14.95
C ASP A 57 -32.89 -1.35 -16.49
N MET A 58 -31.85 -1.78 -17.23
CA MET A 58 -31.90 -2.23 -18.62
C MET A 58 -32.63 -3.56 -18.89
N ILE A 59 -32.30 -4.70 -18.23
CA ILE A 59 -32.88 -6.01 -18.58
C ILE A 59 -34.35 -6.13 -18.14
N ASP A 60 -34.80 -5.56 -17.01
CA ASP A 60 -36.24 -5.55 -16.68
C ASP A 60 -37.05 -4.59 -17.57
N ALA A 61 -36.44 -3.52 -18.09
CA ALA A 61 -37.03 -2.78 -19.21
C ALA A 61 -37.19 -3.68 -20.45
N LEU A 62 -36.13 -4.42 -20.82
CA LEU A 62 -36.17 -5.40 -21.92
C LEU A 62 -37.11 -6.60 -21.65
N ILE A 63 -37.39 -6.99 -20.41
CA ILE A 63 -38.37 -8.04 -20.05
C ILE A 63 -39.80 -7.60 -20.44
N THR A 64 -40.05 -6.29 -20.49
CA THR A 64 -41.34 -5.76 -20.97
C THR A 64 -41.55 -6.05 -22.47
N ASP A 65 -40.46 -6.16 -23.24
CA ASP A 65 -40.48 -6.47 -24.68
C ASP A 65 -40.10 -7.94 -25.00
N ILE A 66 -39.37 -8.62 -24.11
CA ILE A 66 -38.79 -9.97 -24.26
C ILE A 66 -38.88 -10.74 -22.92
N PRO A 67 -40.05 -11.33 -22.57
CA PRO A 67 -40.30 -11.86 -21.23
C PRO A 67 -39.37 -12.99 -20.76
N GLU A 68 -38.76 -13.74 -21.68
CA GLU A 68 -37.86 -14.87 -21.40
C GLU A 68 -36.62 -14.48 -20.58
N LEU A 69 -36.22 -13.21 -20.65
CA LEU A 69 -35.13 -12.63 -19.86
C LEU A 69 -35.35 -12.75 -18.33
N SER A 70 -36.61 -12.84 -17.87
CA SER A 70 -36.96 -12.91 -16.45
C SER A 70 -36.33 -14.12 -15.73
N LYS A 71 -36.28 -15.28 -16.37
CA LYS A 71 -35.61 -16.46 -15.80
C LYS A 71 -34.10 -16.24 -15.67
N HIS A 72 -33.49 -15.57 -16.64
CA HIS A 72 -32.06 -15.30 -16.65
C HIS A 72 -31.64 -14.23 -15.64
N ARG A 73 -32.58 -13.40 -15.15
CA ARG A 73 -32.37 -12.54 -13.98
C ARG A 73 -32.33 -13.34 -12.68
N ASP A 74 -33.22 -14.31 -12.51
CA ASP A 74 -33.35 -15.00 -11.24
C ASP A 74 -32.15 -15.97 -10.99
N GLU A 75 -31.63 -16.62 -12.04
CA GLU A 75 -30.44 -17.51 -12.04
C GLU A 75 -29.08 -16.83 -11.68
N MET A 76 -29.12 -15.53 -11.39
CA MET A 76 -28.03 -14.61 -11.71
C MET A 76 -27.87 -13.57 -10.57
N LEU A 77 -29.00 -13.10 -10.03
CA LEU A 77 -29.11 -12.56 -8.66
C LEU A 77 -28.53 -13.52 -7.61
N ASP A 78 -28.78 -14.82 -7.75
CA ASP A 78 -28.28 -15.83 -6.80
C ASP A 78 -26.78 -16.09 -6.97
N ALA A 79 -26.25 -16.02 -8.19
CA ALA A 79 -24.81 -16.11 -8.44
C ALA A 79 -24.04 -14.89 -7.87
N GLU A 80 -24.61 -13.68 -7.97
CA GLU A 80 -24.04 -12.48 -7.35
C GLU A 80 -24.00 -12.62 -5.81
N ARG A 81 -25.11 -13.09 -5.20
CA ARG A 81 -25.17 -13.37 -3.76
C ARG A 81 -24.16 -14.42 -3.32
N GLU A 82 -23.97 -15.49 -4.09
CA GLU A 82 -22.97 -16.51 -3.81
C GLU A 82 -21.56 -15.91 -3.86
N ALA A 83 -21.25 -15.12 -4.89
CA ALA A 83 -19.95 -14.44 -5.02
C ALA A 83 -19.68 -13.37 -3.95
N ILE A 84 -20.71 -12.68 -3.43
CA ILE A 84 -20.58 -11.73 -2.32
C ILE A 84 -20.40 -12.48 -1.00
N ASN A 85 -21.20 -13.51 -0.72
CA ASN A 85 -21.10 -14.28 0.51
C ASN A 85 -19.78 -15.07 0.59
N GLY A 86 -19.27 -15.58 -0.54
CA GLY A 86 -17.94 -16.18 -0.64
C GLY A 86 -16.84 -15.22 -0.19
N LEU A 87 -16.84 -13.97 -0.71
CA LEU A 87 -15.88 -12.95 -0.26
C LEU A 87 -16.01 -12.66 1.24
N LEU A 88 -17.24 -12.53 1.74
CA LEU A 88 -17.47 -12.29 3.16
C LEU A 88 -17.09 -13.49 4.03
N ALA A 89 -16.98 -14.70 3.48
CA ALA A 89 -16.39 -15.86 4.15
C ALA A 89 -14.84 -15.79 4.09
N ASP A 90 -14.25 -15.56 2.92
CA ASP A 90 -12.80 -15.41 2.73
C ASP A 90 -12.22 -14.33 3.69
N MET A 91 -12.85 -13.15 3.76
CA MET A 91 -12.49 -12.05 4.66
C MET A 91 -12.71 -12.35 6.15
N ARG A 92 -13.44 -13.42 6.51
CA ARG A 92 -13.64 -13.91 7.89
C ARG A 92 -12.71 -15.07 8.23
N GLU A 93 -12.31 -15.87 7.23
CA GLU A 93 -11.37 -16.99 7.37
C GLU A 93 -9.91 -16.58 7.20
N GLU A 94 -9.60 -15.45 6.56
CA GLU A 94 -8.22 -14.93 6.51
C GLU A 94 -7.71 -14.73 7.96
N PRO A 95 -6.67 -15.47 8.39
CA PRO A 95 -6.27 -15.48 9.77
C PRO A 95 -5.65 -14.14 10.11
N ARG A 96 -6.35 -13.33 10.93
CA ARG A 96 -5.93 -12.00 11.40
C ARG A 96 -4.45 -12.02 11.79
N ALA A 97 -3.59 -11.61 10.86
CA ALA A 97 -2.15 -11.58 11.05
C ALA A 97 -1.87 -10.72 12.28
N ALA A 98 -1.13 -11.29 13.25
CA ALA A 98 -1.20 -10.86 14.64
C ALA A 98 -0.71 -9.41 14.85
N GLN A 99 -1.63 -8.45 14.67
CA GLN A 99 -1.46 -7.07 15.08
C GLN A 99 -1.30 -7.07 16.60
N THR A 100 -0.06 -6.86 17.04
CA THR A 100 0.30 -6.70 18.45
C THR A 100 -0.20 -5.35 18.96
N TYR A 101 -1.52 -5.25 19.16
CA TYR A 101 -2.14 -4.14 19.85
C TYR A 101 -1.53 -4.00 21.24
N LEU A 102 -0.72 -2.96 21.43
CA LEU A 102 -0.31 -2.51 22.75
C LEU A 102 -1.55 -1.98 23.49
N PRO A 103 -1.66 -2.21 24.81
CA PRO A 103 -2.89 -1.96 25.55
C PRO A 103 -3.21 -0.47 25.71
N SER A 104 -4.48 -0.15 25.43
CA SER A 104 -5.29 0.95 26.01
C SER A 104 -4.58 2.25 26.42
N ARG A 105 -4.82 3.34 25.67
CA ARG A 105 -4.92 4.68 26.28
C ARG A 105 -6.29 4.84 26.96
N PRO A 106 -6.41 5.66 28.02
CA PRO A 106 -7.71 6.03 28.60
C PRO A 106 -8.55 6.90 27.67
N GLU A 107 -9.83 6.98 28.02
CA GLU A 107 -10.95 7.59 27.28
C GLU A 107 -10.72 9.06 26.86
N GLU A 108 -10.93 9.34 25.56
CA GLU A 108 -11.32 10.67 25.05
C GLU A 108 -12.77 10.57 24.50
N PRO A 109 -13.62 11.60 24.67
CA PRO A 109 -15.05 11.47 24.45
C PRO A 109 -15.49 11.65 22.97
N ALA A 110 -15.97 10.56 22.39
CA ALA A 110 -17.08 10.53 21.43
C ALA A 110 -16.97 11.27 20.06
N GLU A 111 -15.79 11.37 19.45
CA GLU A 111 -15.66 11.56 17.99
C GLU A 111 -15.54 10.22 17.24
N THR A 112 -16.63 9.44 17.20
CA THR A 112 -16.63 8.08 16.65
C THR A 112 -17.80 7.81 15.70
N TYR A 113 -17.71 8.29 14.44
CA TYR A 113 -18.55 7.75 13.35
C TYR A 113 -17.91 7.66 11.94
N TYR A 114 -16.70 8.18 11.71
CA TYR A 114 -16.04 8.16 10.38
C TYR A 114 -14.90 7.13 10.22
N ARG A 115 -14.70 6.21 11.16
CA ARG A 115 -13.50 5.34 11.24
C ARG A 115 -13.61 3.95 10.61
N SER A 116 -14.68 3.64 9.89
CA SER A 116 -14.95 2.28 9.37
C SER A 116 -14.36 1.99 7.98
N ILE A 117 -14.23 2.98 7.11
CA ILE A 117 -13.91 2.76 5.68
C ILE A 117 -12.42 2.43 5.46
N THR A 118 -11.51 3.00 6.25
CA THR A 118 -10.04 2.83 6.08
C THR A 118 -9.51 1.43 6.41
N ASN A 119 -10.32 0.57 7.04
CA ASN A 119 -9.92 -0.79 7.41
C ASN A 119 -10.32 -1.87 6.38
N LEU A 120 -10.90 -1.48 5.23
CA LEU A 120 -11.31 -2.38 4.14
C LEU A 120 -10.20 -2.66 3.09
N ALA A 121 -8.95 -2.32 3.38
CA ALA A 121 -7.82 -2.39 2.45
C ALA A 121 -7.25 -3.82 2.20
N GLY A 122 -8.08 -4.86 2.34
CA GLY A 122 -7.74 -6.26 2.04
C GLY A 122 -8.21 -6.66 0.64
N ASP A 123 -9.52 -6.88 0.48
CA ASP A 123 -10.12 -7.34 -0.77
C ASP A 123 -11.19 -6.37 -1.30
N ILE A 124 -10.91 -5.69 -2.41
CA ILE A 124 -11.87 -4.83 -3.12
C ILE A 124 -12.06 -5.35 -4.55
N LYS A 125 -13.26 -5.86 -4.85
CA LYS A 125 -13.67 -6.34 -6.18
C LYS A 125 -13.84 -5.16 -7.15
N LEU A 126 -13.27 -5.23 -8.36
CA LEU A 126 -13.45 -4.17 -9.37
C LEU A 126 -14.88 -4.13 -9.90
N ILE A 127 -15.39 -2.94 -10.20
CA ILE A 127 -16.71 -2.71 -10.81
C ILE A 127 -16.52 -2.30 -12.29
N PRO A 128 -17.21 -2.93 -13.27
CA PRO A 128 -17.11 -2.53 -14.67
C PRO A 128 -17.67 -1.12 -14.92
N ALA A 129 -16.88 -0.25 -15.56
CA ALA A 129 -17.27 1.14 -15.83
C ALA A 129 -18.41 1.30 -16.86
N ALA A 130 -18.87 0.22 -17.51
CA ALA A 130 -20.04 0.23 -18.38
C ALA A 130 -21.35 0.52 -17.61
N TYR A 131 -21.47 0.05 -16.37
CA TYR A 131 -22.64 0.33 -15.52
C TYR A 131 -22.75 1.83 -15.14
N ALA A 132 -21.66 2.60 -15.19
CA ALA A 132 -21.66 4.05 -14.95
C ALA A 132 -22.34 4.88 -16.08
N ALA A 133 -22.94 4.22 -17.08
CA ALA A 133 -23.75 4.82 -18.12
C ALA A 133 -25.23 4.99 -17.73
N GLU A 134 -25.74 4.24 -16.73
CA GLU A 134 -27.15 4.31 -16.32
C GLU A 134 -27.49 5.61 -15.57
N PRO A 135 -28.75 6.08 -15.61
CA PRO A 135 -29.30 7.02 -14.62
C PRO A 135 -29.40 6.36 -13.24
N ASP A 136 -29.17 7.12 -12.17
CA ASP A 136 -29.10 6.64 -10.77
C ASP A 136 -30.40 5.93 -10.30
N LEU A 137 -30.41 4.59 -10.39
CA LEU A 137 -31.49 3.70 -9.94
C LEU A 137 -30.99 2.45 -9.18
N SER A 138 -29.68 2.18 -9.19
CA SER A 138 -29.11 1.00 -8.53
C SER A 138 -29.14 1.12 -7.00
N GLY A 139 -29.24 -0.02 -6.29
CA GLY A 139 -29.25 -0.05 -4.83
C GLY A 139 -27.97 0.45 -4.15
N LEU A 140 -26.89 0.65 -4.92
CA LEU A 140 -25.64 1.25 -4.47
C LEU A 140 -25.47 2.70 -4.94
N GLY A 141 -26.09 3.07 -6.08
CA GLY A 141 -26.11 4.41 -6.65
C GLY A 141 -24.76 5.14 -6.59
N GLY A 142 -24.72 6.25 -5.87
CA GLY A 142 -23.51 7.07 -5.73
C GLY A 142 -22.29 6.38 -5.11
N LEU A 143 -22.47 5.31 -4.32
CA LEU A 143 -21.35 4.52 -3.79
C LEU A 143 -20.59 3.81 -4.93
N GLN A 144 -21.28 3.39 -5.98
CA GLN A 144 -20.65 2.74 -7.14
C GLN A 144 -19.68 3.68 -7.86
N GLN A 145 -20.09 4.93 -8.08
CA GLN A 145 -19.27 5.96 -8.72
C GLN A 145 -18.07 6.35 -7.84
N TYR A 146 -18.26 6.47 -6.52
CA TYR A 146 -17.18 6.64 -5.56
C TYR A 146 -16.19 5.46 -5.61
N LEU A 147 -16.68 4.22 -5.64
CA LEU A 147 -15.83 3.03 -5.71
C LEU A 147 -15.04 2.95 -7.02
N ILE A 148 -15.62 3.32 -8.17
CA ILE A 148 -14.89 3.40 -9.45
C ILE A 148 -13.75 4.44 -9.36
N GLY A 149 -14.03 5.63 -8.83
CA GLY A 149 -13.01 6.65 -8.60
C GLY A 149 -11.90 6.18 -7.65
N HIS A 150 -12.27 5.58 -6.53
CA HIS A 150 -11.36 5.06 -5.52
C HIS A 150 -10.54 3.86 -6.02
N GLN A 151 -11.11 2.99 -6.87
CA GLN A 151 -10.38 1.89 -7.48
C GLN A 151 -9.34 2.43 -8.47
N ILE A 152 -9.71 3.33 -9.38
CA ILE A 152 -8.77 3.95 -10.33
C ILE A 152 -7.67 4.71 -9.58
N GLY A 153 -8.02 5.42 -8.50
CA GLY A 153 -7.07 6.01 -7.56
C GLY A 153 -6.12 4.96 -6.99
N TYR A 154 -6.65 3.94 -6.31
CA TYR A 154 -5.89 2.86 -5.69
C TYR A 154 -4.91 2.16 -6.65
N PHE A 155 -5.33 1.74 -7.85
CA PHE A 155 -4.42 1.07 -8.79
C PHE A 155 -3.34 2.00 -9.34
N SER A 156 -3.63 3.30 -9.47
CA SER A 156 -2.62 4.32 -9.76
C SER A 156 -1.67 4.56 -8.59
N VAL A 157 -2.14 4.34 -7.36
CA VAL A 157 -1.35 4.47 -6.13
C VAL A 157 -0.44 3.25 -5.91
N ASP A 158 -0.96 2.04 -6.07
CA ASP A 158 -0.24 0.78 -5.85
C ASP A 158 0.74 0.43 -7.00
N ALA A 159 0.68 1.17 -8.11
CA ALA A 159 1.81 1.36 -9.01
C ALA A 159 3.01 2.12 -8.34
N GLY A 160 3.04 2.23 -7.01
CA GLY A 160 4.04 2.96 -6.22
C GLY A 160 5.48 2.42 -6.25
N SER A 161 5.77 1.44 -7.11
CA SER A 161 7.13 1.09 -7.54
C SER A 161 7.61 1.86 -8.78
N ILE A 162 6.78 2.72 -9.40
CA ILE A 162 7.17 3.66 -10.47
C ILE A 162 8.40 4.47 -10.03
N GLY A 163 9.53 4.16 -10.65
CA GLY A 163 10.78 4.90 -10.45
C GLY A 163 11.07 5.87 -11.58
N LYS A 164 12.23 6.54 -11.51
CA LYS A 164 12.77 7.30 -12.66
C LYS A 164 12.95 6.43 -13.91
N GLY A 165 13.12 5.12 -13.73
CA GLY A 165 13.23 4.15 -14.81
C GLY A 165 11.93 3.84 -15.55
N ASP A 166 10.76 4.30 -15.08
CA ASP A 166 9.45 4.01 -15.69
C ASP A 166 8.79 5.20 -16.38
N ARG A 167 9.44 6.37 -16.32
CA ARG A 167 9.14 7.55 -17.14
C ARG A 167 9.17 7.20 -18.63
N GLY A 168 8.23 7.73 -19.39
CA GLY A 168 8.06 7.45 -20.82
C GLY A 168 7.48 6.08 -21.15
N LYS A 169 7.02 5.31 -20.15
CA LYS A 169 6.43 3.96 -20.35
C LYS A 169 4.94 3.91 -20.04
N SER A 170 4.28 2.94 -20.64
CA SER A 170 2.95 2.47 -20.27
C SER A 170 2.94 0.97 -19.97
N LYS A 171 2.02 0.56 -19.11
CA LYS A 171 1.74 -0.83 -18.76
C LYS A 171 0.24 -1.06 -18.94
N THR A 172 -0.12 -1.94 -19.86
CA THR A 172 -1.49 -2.42 -20.05
C THR A 172 -1.71 -3.72 -19.28
N VAL A 173 -2.86 -3.82 -18.62
CA VAL A 173 -3.46 -5.05 -18.12
C VAL A 173 -4.74 -5.28 -18.93
N GLU A 174 -4.92 -6.47 -19.50
CA GLU A 174 -6.10 -6.84 -20.27
C GLU A 174 -6.86 -7.97 -19.57
N MET A 175 -8.17 -7.81 -19.45
CA MET A 175 -9.13 -8.85 -19.10
C MET A 175 -9.81 -9.32 -20.38
N LYS A 176 -9.70 -10.61 -20.69
CA LYS A 176 -10.28 -11.24 -21.87
C LYS A 176 -11.36 -12.22 -21.45
N ASP A 177 -12.47 -12.23 -22.15
CA ASP A 177 -13.46 -13.31 -22.01
C ASP A 177 -12.81 -14.64 -22.40
N GLU A 178 -12.99 -15.67 -21.56
CA GLU A 178 -12.28 -16.94 -21.69
C GLU A 178 -12.72 -17.76 -22.92
N LYS A 179 -13.92 -17.48 -23.47
CA LYS A 179 -14.52 -18.25 -24.57
C LYS A 179 -14.20 -17.67 -25.94
N THR A 180 -14.12 -16.34 -26.04
CA THR A 180 -13.91 -15.58 -27.28
C THR A 180 -12.51 -15.00 -27.40
N GLY A 181 -11.81 -14.76 -26.28
CA GLY A 181 -10.55 -14.03 -26.22
C GLY A 181 -10.69 -12.51 -26.41
N GLU A 182 -11.90 -11.96 -26.55
CA GLU A 182 -12.12 -10.52 -26.69
C GLU A 182 -11.84 -9.78 -25.37
N VAL A 183 -11.17 -8.63 -25.45
CA VAL A 183 -10.86 -7.78 -24.30
C VAL A 183 -12.13 -7.08 -23.81
N GLN A 184 -12.70 -7.57 -22.69
CA GLN A 184 -13.88 -6.97 -22.04
C GLN A 184 -13.48 -5.81 -21.11
N ALA A 185 -12.24 -5.79 -20.60
CA ALA A 185 -11.70 -4.63 -19.90
C ALA A 185 -10.19 -4.48 -20.11
N SER A 186 -9.69 -3.26 -20.10
CA SER A 186 -8.26 -2.97 -20.07
C SER A 186 -7.95 -1.78 -19.16
N MET A 187 -6.87 -1.90 -18.39
CA MET A 187 -6.31 -0.82 -17.58
C MET A 187 -4.92 -0.48 -18.09
N ILE A 188 -4.73 0.75 -18.55
CA ILE A 188 -3.45 1.28 -19.02
C ILE A 188 -2.96 2.29 -17.98
N ILE A 189 -1.85 1.99 -17.32
CA ILE A 189 -1.15 2.94 -16.45
C ILE A 189 0.07 3.47 -17.22
N SER A 190 0.17 4.78 -17.40
CA SER A 190 1.22 5.44 -18.16
C SER A 190 1.89 6.53 -17.32
N VAL A 191 3.21 6.65 -17.43
CA VAL A 191 4.02 7.63 -16.70
C VAL A 191 4.73 8.52 -17.71
N ALA A 192 4.45 9.81 -17.70
CA ALA A 192 5.09 10.77 -18.59
C ALA A 192 6.53 11.09 -18.15
N ASP A 193 7.28 11.77 -19.00
CA ASP A 193 8.70 12.08 -18.76
C ASP A 193 8.92 13.03 -17.57
N ASP A 194 7.94 13.87 -17.25
CA ASP A 194 7.93 14.72 -16.05
C ASP A 194 7.68 13.93 -14.74
N GLY A 195 7.01 12.78 -14.85
CA GLY A 195 6.58 11.91 -13.75
C GLY A 195 5.08 11.99 -13.43
N SER A 196 4.30 12.75 -14.20
CA SER A 196 2.83 12.75 -14.11
C SER A 196 2.27 11.38 -14.56
N VAL A 197 1.13 11.00 -13.98
CA VAL A 197 0.54 9.66 -14.20
C VAL A 197 -0.80 9.78 -14.90
N SER A 198 -1.00 8.95 -15.91
CA SER A 198 -2.27 8.77 -16.61
C SER A 198 -2.74 7.33 -16.46
N THR A 199 -3.90 7.12 -15.85
CA THR A 199 -4.53 5.80 -15.71
C THR A 199 -5.83 5.79 -16.49
N GLU A 200 -5.96 4.84 -17.42
CA GLU A 200 -7.11 4.69 -18.30
C GLU A 200 -7.72 3.31 -18.11
N LEU A 201 -8.93 3.25 -17.59
CA LEU A 201 -9.76 2.05 -17.49
C LEU A 201 -10.79 2.08 -18.63
N THR A 202 -10.65 1.18 -19.60
CA THR A 202 -11.66 0.92 -20.63
C THR A 202 -12.39 -0.39 -20.32
N THR A 203 -13.69 -0.41 -20.50
CA THR A 203 -14.56 -1.59 -20.40
C THR A 203 -15.48 -1.64 -21.61
N LYS A 204 -15.72 -2.84 -22.13
CA LYS A 204 -16.65 -3.14 -23.22
C LYS A 204 -17.61 -4.23 -22.75
N ILE A 205 -18.86 -4.12 -23.19
CA ILE A 205 -19.90 -5.15 -23.07
C ILE A 205 -20.52 -5.32 -24.45
N SER A 206 -20.50 -6.54 -24.96
CA SER A 206 -21.03 -6.92 -26.28
C SER A 206 -22.07 -8.04 -26.12
N MET A 207 -23.35 -7.70 -26.20
CA MET A 207 -24.46 -8.66 -26.06
C MET A 207 -25.20 -8.78 -27.40
N ALA A 208 -24.62 -9.56 -28.31
CA ALA A 208 -25.10 -9.72 -29.69
C ALA A 208 -26.58 -10.15 -29.78
N ILE A 209 -27.08 -10.93 -28.81
CA ILE A 209 -28.49 -11.36 -28.73
C ILE A 209 -29.49 -10.20 -28.56
N PHE A 210 -29.06 -9.07 -27.99
CA PHE A 210 -29.88 -7.85 -27.85
C PHE A 210 -29.47 -6.73 -28.83
N GLY A 211 -28.50 -6.98 -29.70
CA GLY A 211 -27.89 -5.96 -30.56
C GLY A 211 -27.22 -4.83 -29.76
N LEU A 212 -26.75 -5.12 -28.54
CA LEU A 212 -26.15 -4.16 -27.62
C LEU A 212 -24.61 -4.20 -27.72
N ASP A 213 -24.01 -3.05 -28.01
CA ASP A 213 -22.56 -2.81 -27.89
C ASP A 213 -22.37 -1.54 -27.04
N ALA A 214 -21.78 -1.70 -25.86
CA ALA A 214 -21.59 -0.64 -24.89
C ALA A 214 -20.11 -0.56 -24.47
N ASN A 215 -19.54 0.64 -24.54
CA ASN A 215 -18.13 0.90 -24.30
C ASN A 215 -18.02 2.06 -23.32
N SER A 216 -17.22 1.92 -22.27
CA SER A 216 -17.01 2.96 -21.26
C SER A 216 -15.54 3.08 -20.92
N LYS A 217 -15.01 4.31 -21.01
CA LYS A 217 -13.60 4.63 -20.81
C LYS A 217 -13.47 5.75 -19.79
N VAL A 218 -12.93 5.45 -18.62
CA VAL A 218 -12.59 6.42 -17.57
C VAL A 218 -11.08 6.62 -17.60
N LYS A 219 -10.64 7.84 -17.88
CA LYS A 219 -9.22 8.23 -17.91
C LYS A 219 -8.98 9.30 -16.85
N VAL A 220 -8.04 9.07 -15.94
CA VAL A 220 -7.55 10.06 -14.98
C VAL A 220 -6.13 10.46 -15.34
N THR A 221 -5.84 11.75 -15.29
CA THR A 221 -4.54 12.35 -15.59
C THR A 221 -4.17 13.37 -14.52
N GLY A 222 -2.89 13.46 -14.17
CA GLY A 222 -2.37 14.53 -13.32
C GLY A 222 -1.27 14.08 -12.36
N ASN A 223 -1.05 14.91 -11.33
CA ASN A 223 -0.02 14.67 -10.31
C ASN A 223 -0.67 14.15 -9.02
N MET A 224 -0.55 12.85 -8.76
CA MET A 224 -1.09 12.20 -7.55
C MET A 224 -0.30 12.50 -6.27
N CYS A 225 0.80 13.24 -6.39
CA CYS A 225 1.62 13.74 -5.29
C CYS A 225 1.79 15.25 -5.43
N PRO A 226 1.70 16.02 -4.33
CA PRO A 226 1.72 17.47 -4.44
C PRO A 226 3.08 18.03 -4.90
N ASP A 227 3.00 19.12 -5.66
CA ASP A 227 4.15 19.89 -6.12
C ASP A 227 4.84 20.65 -4.96
N SER A 228 5.87 21.44 -5.29
CA SER A 228 6.61 22.24 -4.30
C SER A 228 5.79 23.32 -3.58
N GLU A 229 4.61 23.68 -4.07
CA GLU A 229 3.69 24.64 -3.44
C GLU A 229 2.60 23.93 -2.60
N GLY A 230 2.48 22.60 -2.74
CA GLY A 230 1.43 21.81 -2.12
C GLY A 230 0.21 21.59 -3.01
N LYS A 231 0.33 21.75 -4.33
CA LYS A 231 -0.80 21.64 -5.27
C LYS A 231 -0.88 20.27 -5.94
N VAL A 232 -2.11 19.81 -6.15
CA VAL A 232 -2.47 18.63 -6.93
C VAL A 232 -3.53 19.04 -7.94
N ASP A 233 -3.14 19.09 -9.21
CA ASP A 233 -4.04 19.26 -10.36
C ASP A 233 -4.35 17.87 -10.95
N LEU A 234 -5.64 17.57 -11.12
CA LEU A 234 -6.16 16.31 -11.67
C LEU A 234 -7.25 16.60 -12.71
N ALA A 235 -7.31 15.79 -13.77
CA ALA A 235 -8.40 15.78 -14.73
C ALA A 235 -8.89 14.35 -14.98
N ILE A 236 -10.20 14.15 -14.84
CA ILE A 236 -10.92 12.90 -15.07
C ILE A 236 -11.80 13.06 -16.31
N GLU A 237 -11.72 12.12 -17.24
CA GLU A 237 -12.47 12.06 -18.49
C GLU A 237 -13.17 10.70 -18.58
N GLN A 238 -14.48 10.63 -18.27
CA GLN A 238 -15.31 9.47 -18.60
C GLN A 238 -15.97 9.69 -19.96
N ASN A 239 -15.83 8.72 -20.85
CA ASN A 239 -16.49 8.68 -22.15
C ASN A 239 -17.19 7.33 -22.25
N SER A 240 -18.52 7.32 -22.15
CA SER A 240 -19.35 6.12 -22.30
C SER A 240 -20.18 6.26 -23.58
N ASN A 241 -20.19 5.25 -24.43
CA ASN A 241 -21.01 5.20 -25.64
C ASN A 241 -21.67 3.82 -25.79
N GLY A 242 -22.91 3.81 -26.27
CA GLY A 242 -23.72 2.62 -26.40
C GLY A 242 -24.55 2.63 -27.67
N ARG A 243 -24.76 1.44 -28.24
CA ARG A 243 -25.63 1.19 -29.40
C ARG A 243 -26.56 0.03 -29.07
N ALA A 244 -27.84 0.16 -29.38
CA ALA A 244 -28.84 -0.87 -29.15
C ALA A 244 -29.84 -1.03 -30.31
N GLY A 245 -30.48 -2.20 -30.36
CA GLY A 245 -31.46 -2.59 -31.38
C GLY A 245 -30.81 -3.15 -32.65
N SER A 246 -31.61 -3.81 -33.49
CA SER A 246 -31.19 -4.61 -34.66
C SER A 246 -30.44 -3.86 -35.79
N SER A 247 -30.22 -2.56 -35.63
CA SER A 247 -29.43 -1.71 -36.54
C SER A 247 -28.54 -0.68 -35.81
N GLY A 248 -28.41 -0.77 -34.48
CA GLY A 248 -27.73 0.25 -33.68
C GLY A 248 -28.39 1.63 -33.77
N SER A 249 -29.72 1.67 -33.97
CA SER A 249 -30.52 2.87 -34.21
C SER A 249 -30.72 3.72 -32.96
N VAL A 250 -30.66 3.11 -31.78
CA VAL A 250 -30.50 3.82 -30.51
C VAL A 250 -29.01 3.96 -30.24
N ILE A 251 -28.53 5.20 -30.23
CA ILE A 251 -27.18 5.62 -29.84
C ILE A 251 -27.32 6.41 -28.54
N TYR A 252 -26.45 6.15 -27.58
CA TYR A 252 -26.30 6.91 -26.35
C TYR A 252 -24.82 7.29 -26.17
N ASP A 253 -24.50 8.58 -26.08
CA ASP A 253 -23.14 9.05 -25.76
C ASP A 253 -23.20 9.87 -24.45
N LYS A 254 -22.39 9.55 -23.43
CA LYS A 254 -22.23 10.27 -22.16
C LYS A 254 -20.75 10.60 -21.98
N ASN A 255 -20.38 11.86 -22.22
CA ASN A 255 -19.04 12.38 -22.00
C ASN A 255 -19.05 13.27 -20.75
N LEU A 256 -18.13 13.01 -19.83
CA LEU A 256 -18.06 13.62 -18.52
C LEU A 256 -16.61 14.00 -18.26
N SER A 257 -16.38 15.25 -17.88
CA SER A 257 -15.06 15.76 -17.53
C SER A 257 -15.11 16.46 -16.18
N ALA A 258 -14.27 16.02 -15.24
CA ALA A 258 -14.00 16.72 -13.98
C ALA A 258 -12.57 17.27 -14.01
N LYS A 259 -12.39 18.52 -13.61
CA LYS A 259 -11.08 19.06 -13.21
C LYS A 259 -11.10 19.35 -11.72
N ILE A 260 -10.08 18.90 -11.03
CA ILE A 260 -9.92 19.03 -9.59
C ILE A 260 -8.59 19.76 -9.36
N LYS A 261 -8.61 20.80 -8.53
CA LYS A 261 -7.41 21.45 -8.01
C LYS A 261 -7.46 21.35 -6.50
N VAL A 262 -6.39 20.83 -5.90
CA VAL A 262 -6.32 20.64 -4.45
C VAL A 262 -5.05 21.30 -3.93
N SER A 263 -5.18 21.97 -2.79
CA SER A 263 -4.06 22.51 -2.02
C SER A 263 -3.90 21.72 -0.73
N VAL A 264 -2.65 21.49 -0.32
CA VAL A 264 -2.30 20.60 0.79
C VAL A 264 -1.50 21.37 1.86
N ASN A 265 -1.89 21.21 3.13
CA ASN A 265 -1.25 21.86 4.27
C ASN A 265 0.08 21.19 4.65
N ASP A 266 0.82 21.80 5.59
CA ASP A 266 2.14 21.32 6.01
C ASP A 266 2.11 19.98 6.78
N ASP A 267 0.93 19.47 7.15
CA ASP A 267 0.72 18.17 7.81
C ASP A 267 0.12 17.10 6.85
N ALA A 268 0.11 17.39 5.53
CA ALA A 268 -0.37 16.53 4.45
C ALA A 268 -1.89 16.28 4.44
N GLU A 269 -2.68 17.32 4.64
CA GLU A 269 -4.15 17.30 4.58
C GLU A 269 -4.67 18.36 3.60
N VAL A 270 -5.90 18.21 3.10
CA VAL A 270 -6.49 19.15 2.14
C VAL A 270 -6.81 20.49 2.82
N ALA A 271 -6.14 21.55 2.37
CA ALA A 271 -6.31 22.94 2.80
C ALA A 271 -7.34 23.72 1.96
N GLY A 272 -7.78 23.16 0.84
CA GLY A 272 -8.77 23.75 -0.06
C GLY A 272 -8.82 23.03 -1.40
N MET A 273 -9.98 23.06 -2.03
CA MET A 273 -10.33 22.25 -3.20
C MET A 273 -11.24 23.03 -4.16
N ASP A 274 -10.81 23.22 -5.40
CA ASP A 274 -11.63 23.72 -6.52
C ASP A 274 -12.03 22.56 -7.42
N VAL A 275 -13.27 22.57 -7.92
CA VAL A 275 -13.77 21.60 -8.90
C VAL A 275 -14.53 22.27 -10.04
N ASP A 276 -14.39 21.70 -11.23
CA ASP A 276 -15.04 22.12 -12.48
C ASP A 276 -15.55 20.88 -13.21
N PHE A 277 -16.85 20.62 -13.11
CA PHE A 277 -17.55 19.48 -13.73
C PHE A 277 -18.28 19.92 -14.98
N LYS A 278 -18.15 19.13 -16.05
CA LYS A 278 -18.93 19.27 -17.28
C LYS A 278 -19.42 17.90 -17.72
N GLN A 279 -20.70 17.81 -18.09
CA GLN A 279 -21.30 16.65 -18.73
C GLN A 279 -21.84 17.06 -20.11
N ALA A 280 -21.73 16.16 -21.08
CA ALA A 280 -22.43 16.22 -22.35
C ALA A 280 -23.07 14.86 -22.63
N THR A 281 -24.38 14.82 -22.75
CA THR A 281 -25.15 13.60 -23.08
C THR A 281 -25.86 13.76 -24.42
N ARG A 282 -25.87 12.69 -25.21
CA ARG A 282 -26.54 12.58 -26.50
C ARG A 282 -27.36 11.30 -26.53
N SER A 283 -28.55 11.34 -27.15
CA SER A 283 -29.39 10.16 -27.36
C SER A 283 -30.06 10.22 -28.74
N THR A 284 -30.29 9.05 -29.34
CA THR A 284 -31.20 8.88 -30.51
C THR A 284 -32.44 8.03 -30.19
N ALA A 285 -32.71 7.79 -28.90
CA ALA A 285 -33.83 6.96 -28.43
C ALA A 285 -35.20 7.48 -28.93
N GLY A 286 -36.09 6.56 -29.30
CA GLY A 286 -37.41 6.90 -29.86
C GLY A 286 -37.36 7.71 -31.16
N GLY A 287 -36.22 7.77 -31.85
CA GLY A 287 -36.01 8.57 -33.06
C GLY A 287 -35.78 10.07 -32.80
N ARG A 288 -35.80 10.52 -31.54
CA ARG A 288 -35.45 11.90 -31.15
C ARG A 288 -33.93 12.04 -31.11
N GLN A 289 -33.35 13.00 -31.83
CA GLN A 289 -31.92 13.32 -31.72
C GLN A 289 -31.71 14.40 -30.65
N VAL A 290 -31.42 13.96 -29.43
CA VAL A 290 -31.20 14.81 -28.26
C VAL A 290 -29.71 15.02 -28.03
N TYR A 291 -29.33 16.24 -27.66
CA TYR A 291 -28.03 16.58 -27.10
C TYR A 291 -28.21 17.63 -25.99
N VAL A 292 -27.51 17.46 -24.88
CA VAL A 292 -27.49 18.37 -23.74
C VAL A 292 -26.06 18.48 -23.22
N GLU A 293 -25.62 19.70 -22.89
CA GLU A 293 -24.34 19.97 -22.23
C GLU A 293 -24.56 20.87 -21.01
N THR A 294 -24.06 20.45 -19.87
CA THR A 294 -24.18 21.12 -18.57
C THR A 294 -22.81 21.29 -17.92
N ARG A 295 -22.73 22.27 -17.01
CA ARG A 295 -21.52 22.55 -16.23
C ARG A 295 -21.85 23.00 -14.82
N GLN A 296 -21.00 22.66 -13.86
CA GLN A 296 -21.06 23.13 -12.48
C GLN A 296 -19.66 23.24 -11.91
N SER A 297 -19.39 24.33 -11.19
CA SER A 297 -18.15 24.53 -10.45
C SER A 297 -18.41 24.46 -8.94
N GLY A 298 -17.37 24.26 -8.15
CA GLY A 298 -17.46 24.35 -6.70
C GLY A 298 -16.12 24.61 -6.01
N HIS A 299 -16.18 25.10 -4.78
CA HIS A 299 -15.04 25.45 -3.95
C HIS A 299 -15.26 25.00 -2.49
N GLY A 300 -14.25 24.36 -1.90
CA GLY A 300 -14.19 24.03 -0.47
C GLY A 300 -12.90 24.55 0.16
N THR A 301 -12.98 24.97 1.42
CA THR A 301 -11.84 25.50 2.20
C THR A 301 -11.18 24.46 3.11
N THR A 302 -11.55 23.20 2.97
CA THR A 302 -11.10 22.05 3.77
C THR A 302 -11.15 20.77 2.92
N GLY A 303 -10.71 19.64 3.47
CA GLY A 303 -10.95 18.31 2.91
C GLY A 303 -12.34 17.73 3.15
N THR A 304 -13.27 18.49 3.74
CA THR A 304 -14.59 18.00 4.11
C THR A 304 -15.57 18.23 2.95
N TYR A 305 -16.00 17.16 2.28
CA TYR A 305 -16.86 17.28 1.10
C TYR A 305 -18.21 17.96 1.37
N SER A 306 -18.75 17.85 2.58
CA SER A 306 -19.98 18.55 3.00
C SER A 306 -19.81 20.06 3.24
N GLU A 307 -18.58 20.59 3.20
CA GLU A 307 -18.29 22.02 3.27
C GLU A 307 -18.11 22.66 1.88
N MET A 308 -18.10 21.86 0.81
CA MET A 308 -17.99 22.36 -0.56
C MET A 308 -19.23 23.13 -0.98
N LYS A 309 -19.01 24.34 -1.49
CA LYS A 309 -20.04 25.21 -2.04
C LYS A 309 -20.00 25.10 -3.56
N PHE A 310 -21.15 24.80 -4.16
CA PHE A 310 -21.28 24.68 -5.61
C PHE A 310 -22.03 25.87 -6.18
N ASP A 311 -21.64 26.29 -7.37
CA ASP A 311 -22.44 27.18 -8.21
C ASP A 311 -23.69 26.44 -8.72
N ASP A 312 -24.70 27.18 -9.21
CA ASP A 312 -25.85 26.57 -9.89
C ASP A 312 -25.43 25.79 -11.15
N ALA A 313 -25.94 24.56 -11.29
CA ALA A 313 -25.66 23.70 -12.45
C ALA A 313 -26.27 24.29 -13.73
N ARG A 314 -25.44 24.94 -14.54
CA ARG A 314 -25.84 25.71 -15.74
C ARG A 314 -25.92 24.82 -16.98
N LEU A 315 -26.87 25.14 -17.85
CA LEU A 315 -26.98 24.56 -19.18
C LEU A 315 -26.08 25.35 -20.13
N GLU A 316 -25.02 24.72 -20.65
CA GLU A 316 -24.11 25.33 -21.65
C GLU A 316 -24.73 25.23 -23.05
N ARG A 317 -25.34 24.07 -23.40
CA ARG A 317 -25.90 23.80 -24.73
C ARG A 317 -27.06 22.83 -24.66
N SER A 318 -28.01 22.95 -25.59
CA SER A 318 -29.02 21.91 -25.85
C SER A 318 -29.42 21.85 -27.33
N SER A 319 -29.89 20.68 -27.76
CA SER A 319 -30.60 20.50 -29.03
C SER A 319 -32.04 21.00 -28.92
N SER A 320 -32.63 21.44 -30.04
CA SER A 320 -34.05 21.83 -30.11
C SER A 320 -35.06 20.72 -29.80
N GLN A 321 -34.61 19.46 -29.68
CA GLN A 321 -35.43 18.31 -29.30
C GLN A 321 -35.28 17.90 -27.83
N ALA A 322 -34.50 18.61 -27.01
CA ALA A 322 -34.29 18.29 -25.60
C ALA A 322 -35.44 18.80 -24.70
N THR A 323 -35.83 18.02 -23.69
CA THR A 323 -36.81 18.40 -22.66
C THR A 323 -36.13 18.87 -21.36
N ALA A 324 -36.96 19.25 -20.38
CA ALA A 324 -36.50 19.48 -19.01
C ALA A 324 -35.93 18.19 -18.38
N ASP A 325 -36.46 17.02 -18.73
CA ASP A 325 -36.02 15.72 -18.19
C ASP A 325 -34.64 15.33 -18.74
N ASP A 326 -34.41 15.54 -20.04
CA ASP A 326 -33.09 15.38 -20.66
C ASP A 326 -32.06 16.32 -19.97
N SER A 327 -32.51 17.51 -19.54
CA SER A 327 -31.70 18.50 -18.82
C SER A 327 -31.45 18.12 -17.34
N ALA A 328 -32.40 17.44 -16.70
CA ALA A 328 -32.25 16.91 -15.34
C ALA A 328 -31.31 15.69 -15.33
N LEU A 329 -31.41 14.79 -16.31
CA LEU A 329 -30.47 13.69 -16.51
C LEU A 329 -29.03 14.20 -16.76
N SER A 330 -28.89 15.30 -17.52
CA SER A 330 -27.60 15.96 -17.69
C SER A 330 -27.12 16.74 -16.45
N ARG A 331 -27.92 16.84 -15.38
CA ARG A 331 -27.45 17.35 -14.08
C ARG A 331 -27.06 16.21 -13.14
N ALA A 332 -27.78 15.10 -13.15
CA ALA A 332 -27.47 13.93 -12.31
C ALA A 332 -26.04 13.39 -12.54
N GLY A 333 -25.55 13.37 -13.79
CA GLY A 333 -24.18 12.94 -14.09
C GLY A 333 -23.08 13.96 -13.74
N LEU A 334 -23.42 15.19 -13.31
CA LEU A 334 -22.47 16.06 -12.62
C LEU A 334 -22.22 15.56 -11.19
N THR A 335 -23.25 14.99 -10.55
CA THR A 335 -23.10 14.29 -9.27
C THR A 335 -22.28 13.01 -9.44
N ASP A 336 -22.46 12.24 -10.52
CA ASP A 336 -21.54 11.13 -10.86
C ASP A 336 -20.08 11.62 -10.95
N ALA A 337 -19.86 12.73 -11.67
CA ALA A 337 -18.53 13.32 -11.86
C ALA A 337 -17.88 13.70 -10.53
N PHE A 338 -18.67 14.28 -9.62
CA PHE A 338 -18.26 14.58 -8.26
C PHE A 338 -17.92 13.31 -7.46
N ARG A 339 -18.79 12.30 -7.47
CA ARG A 339 -18.59 11.04 -6.74
C ARG A 339 -17.31 10.31 -7.19
N ILE A 340 -17.04 10.24 -8.51
CA ILE A 340 -15.79 9.69 -9.07
C ILE A 340 -14.58 10.54 -8.63
N ALA A 341 -14.69 11.88 -8.70
CA ALA A 341 -13.63 12.79 -8.27
C ALA A 341 -13.27 12.64 -6.79
N ILE A 342 -14.27 12.50 -5.91
CA ILE A 342 -14.08 12.32 -4.47
C ILE A 342 -13.44 10.96 -4.17
N GLY A 343 -13.92 9.88 -4.81
CA GLY A 343 -13.34 8.55 -4.66
C GLY A 343 -11.84 8.53 -5.01
N PHE A 344 -11.47 9.13 -6.14
CA PHE A 344 -10.08 9.24 -6.56
C PHE A 344 -9.24 10.10 -5.59
N LEU A 345 -9.80 11.21 -5.09
CA LEU A 345 -9.10 12.11 -4.17
C LEU A 345 -8.79 11.45 -2.82
N GLU A 346 -9.70 10.64 -2.26
CA GLU A 346 -9.41 9.88 -1.04
C GLU A 346 -8.24 8.89 -1.24
N SER A 347 -8.11 8.26 -2.41
CA SER A 347 -6.92 7.45 -2.71
C SER A 347 -5.64 8.27 -2.82
N ALA A 348 -5.68 9.45 -3.46
CA ALA A 348 -4.52 10.35 -3.55
C ALA A 348 -4.09 10.91 -2.17
N LYS A 349 -5.07 11.21 -1.31
CA LYS A 349 -4.88 11.57 0.10
C LYS A 349 -4.27 10.43 0.90
N GLY A 350 -4.78 9.20 0.75
CA GLY A 350 -4.17 7.99 1.30
C GLY A 350 -2.71 7.82 0.85
N ARG A 351 -2.40 8.11 -0.43
CA ARG A 351 -1.03 8.10 -0.94
C ARG A 351 -0.14 9.14 -0.24
N TRP A 352 -0.54 10.40 -0.19
CA TRP A 352 0.34 11.44 0.36
C TRP A 352 0.46 11.37 1.88
N GLN A 353 -0.55 10.85 2.59
CA GLN A 353 -0.50 10.63 4.04
C GLN A 353 0.28 9.37 4.44
N GLY A 354 0.18 8.29 3.63
CA GLY A 354 0.80 6.98 3.88
C GLY A 354 2.24 6.81 3.37
N GLY A 355 3.01 7.88 3.18
CA GLY A 355 4.39 7.75 2.68
C GLY A 355 4.51 7.41 1.19
N GLY A 356 3.44 7.51 0.40
CA GLY A 356 3.46 7.20 -1.03
C GLY A 356 4.14 8.27 -1.89
N CYS A 357 4.30 9.50 -1.39
CA CYS A 357 4.88 10.63 -2.14
C CYS A 357 6.30 11.01 -1.69
N VAL A 358 6.58 11.00 -0.39
CA VAL A 358 7.89 11.31 0.18
C VAL A 358 8.48 10.10 0.91
N LYS A 359 9.81 10.06 1.03
CA LYS A 359 10.55 9.15 1.93
C LYS A 359 11.47 9.96 2.84
N ILE A 360 11.71 9.44 4.04
CA ILE A 360 12.85 9.89 4.85
C ILE A 360 14.09 9.18 4.29
N ASP A 361 15.22 9.88 4.25
CA ASP A 361 16.52 9.37 3.80
C ASP A 361 17.50 9.54 4.96
N ALA A 362 17.75 8.45 5.67
CA ALA A 362 18.53 8.36 6.90
C ALA A 362 19.02 6.92 7.09
N THR A 363 20.15 6.73 7.77
CA THR A 363 20.75 5.39 7.99
C THR A 363 20.64 5.00 9.46
N SER A 364 20.20 3.77 9.73
CA SER A 364 20.21 3.18 11.07
C SER A 364 21.63 3.16 11.66
N PRO A 365 21.86 3.60 12.91
CA PRO A 365 23.16 3.47 13.58
C PRO A 365 23.67 2.03 13.65
N GLY A 366 22.79 1.04 13.73
CA GLY A 366 23.18 -0.36 13.89
C GLY A 366 23.88 -0.61 15.23
N THR A 367 24.93 -1.43 15.23
CA THR A 367 25.70 -1.73 16.45
C THR A 367 26.67 -0.60 16.78
N VAL A 368 26.56 -0.05 17.99
CA VAL A 368 27.37 1.07 18.49
C VAL A 368 27.95 0.77 19.87
N ALA A 369 29.02 1.46 20.27
CA ALA A 369 29.61 1.29 21.59
C ALA A 369 28.73 1.91 22.69
N VAL A 370 28.84 1.42 23.93
CA VAL A 370 28.11 1.96 25.09
C VAL A 370 28.46 3.42 25.37
N ASN A 371 27.46 4.24 25.73
CA ASN A 371 27.57 5.70 25.87
C ASN A 371 28.09 6.47 24.62
N SER A 372 28.22 5.83 23.46
CA SER A 372 28.71 6.51 22.25
C SER A 372 27.67 7.48 21.67
N SER A 373 28.17 8.53 21.01
CA SER A 373 27.35 9.57 20.36
C SER A 373 27.43 9.38 18.85
N THR A 374 26.31 9.09 18.20
CA THR A 374 26.22 8.84 16.75
C THR A 374 25.44 9.95 16.06
N GLN A 375 26.06 10.62 15.08
CA GLN A 375 25.37 11.57 14.22
C GLN A 375 24.64 10.85 13.09
N ILE A 376 23.35 11.11 12.97
CA ILE A 376 22.47 10.58 11.92
C ILE A 376 22.08 11.76 11.02
N PRO A 377 22.66 11.89 9.81
CA PRO A 377 22.18 12.87 8.84
C PRO A 377 20.78 12.44 8.36
N VAL A 378 19.84 13.39 8.31
CA VAL A 378 18.45 13.13 7.93
C VAL A 378 17.99 14.09 6.84
N LYS A 379 17.41 13.52 5.78
CA LYS A 379 16.76 14.24 4.69
C LYS A 379 15.34 13.70 4.47
N VAL A 380 14.54 14.47 3.74
CA VAL A 380 13.27 13.98 3.18
C VAL A 380 13.33 14.20 1.68
N MET A 381 12.98 13.17 0.91
CA MET A 381 13.13 13.14 -0.54
C MET A 381 11.80 12.77 -1.19
N HIS A 382 11.39 13.50 -2.22
CA HIS A 382 10.18 13.13 -2.99
C HIS A 382 10.50 11.94 -3.90
N LYS A 383 9.65 10.90 -3.85
CA LYS A 383 9.94 9.58 -4.40
C LYS A 383 10.09 9.56 -5.93
N PHE A 384 9.37 10.42 -6.65
CA PHE A 384 9.29 10.39 -8.11
C PHE A 384 10.35 11.22 -8.85
N ASP A 385 10.71 12.39 -8.31
CA ASP A 385 11.70 13.30 -8.90
C ASP A 385 13.06 13.24 -8.18
N GLY A 386 13.13 12.70 -6.96
CA GLY A 386 14.34 12.65 -6.14
C GLY A 386 14.81 14.03 -5.66
N THR A 387 13.93 15.02 -5.62
CA THR A 387 14.19 16.35 -5.04
C THR A 387 14.13 16.28 -3.51
N GLU A 388 14.93 17.10 -2.84
CA GLU A 388 14.86 17.28 -1.39
C GLU A 388 13.58 18.07 -1.04
N VAL A 389 12.84 17.58 -0.06
CA VAL A 389 11.63 18.23 0.47
C VAL A 389 11.96 18.86 1.82
N PRO A 390 11.75 20.17 1.98
CA PRO A 390 11.82 20.79 3.29
C PRO A 390 10.58 20.41 4.10
N SER A 391 10.79 19.55 5.11
CA SER A 391 9.74 18.97 5.94
C SER A 391 10.00 19.24 7.41
N LYS A 392 8.92 19.28 8.20
CA LYS A 392 8.96 19.26 9.67
C LYS A 392 9.17 17.80 10.10
N LEU A 393 10.26 17.50 10.80
CA LEU A 393 10.61 16.15 11.25
C LEU A 393 10.48 16.06 12.78
N THR A 394 9.59 15.21 13.28
CA THR A 394 9.53 14.83 14.70
C THR A 394 10.24 13.48 14.92
N VAL A 395 10.81 13.32 16.11
CA VAL A 395 11.63 12.16 16.46
C VAL A 395 11.22 11.61 17.82
N GLU A 396 10.89 10.32 17.85
CA GLU A 396 10.56 9.56 19.05
C GLU A 396 11.65 8.50 19.29
N LEU A 397 12.07 8.31 20.55
CA LEU A 397 13.05 7.29 20.94
C LEU A 397 12.44 6.30 21.93
N SER A 398 12.66 5.01 21.70
CA SER A 398 12.48 3.95 22.70
C SER A 398 13.80 3.18 22.88
N GLY A 399 14.07 2.70 24.10
CA GLY A 399 15.20 1.80 24.42
C GLY A 399 16.62 2.42 24.49
N GLY A 400 16.82 3.65 23.99
CA GLY A 400 18.12 4.35 24.05
C GLY A 400 18.29 5.27 25.27
N ALA A 401 19.43 5.97 25.36
CA ALA A 401 19.65 6.96 26.42
C ALA A 401 19.08 8.34 26.05
N SER A 402 19.40 8.87 24.86
CA SER A 402 18.81 10.12 24.36
C SER A 402 18.91 10.26 22.84
N ILE A 403 18.12 11.17 22.30
CA ILE A 403 18.15 11.64 20.91
C ILE A 403 17.93 13.16 20.94
N ASP A 404 18.72 13.92 20.19
CA ASP A 404 18.56 15.38 20.09
C ASP A 404 18.89 15.87 18.67
N PRO A 405 18.13 16.82 18.09
CA PRO A 405 16.86 17.36 18.57
C PRO A 405 15.69 16.39 18.37
N THR A 406 14.66 16.49 19.20
CA THR A 406 13.37 15.76 19.02
C THR A 406 12.48 16.37 17.92
N LEU A 407 12.83 17.56 17.43
CA LEU A 407 12.15 18.28 16.35
C LEU A 407 13.18 18.99 15.47
N ILE A 408 13.18 18.71 14.17
CA ILE A 408 13.82 19.55 13.15
C ILE A 408 12.69 20.31 12.42
N PRO A 409 12.58 21.65 12.56
CA PRO A 409 11.49 22.41 11.95
C PRO A 409 11.48 22.39 10.41
N LYS A 410 12.63 22.17 9.77
CA LYS A 410 12.81 22.13 8.33
C LYS A 410 14.05 21.30 7.95
N THR A 411 13.87 20.22 7.21
CA THR A 411 14.97 19.36 6.69
C THR A 411 15.69 19.98 5.48
N ALA A 412 16.91 19.54 5.13
CA ALA A 412 17.80 18.59 5.82
C ALA A 412 18.27 19.01 7.23
N GLY A 413 18.77 18.04 8.01
CA GLY A 413 19.45 18.30 9.29
C GLY A 413 20.20 17.07 9.80
N THR A 414 20.59 17.09 11.07
CA THR A 414 21.33 16.00 11.74
C THR A 414 20.73 15.76 13.12
N LEU A 415 20.57 14.48 13.48
CA LEU A 415 20.24 14.04 14.83
C LEU A 415 21.50 13.49 15.51
N ASN A 416 21.60 13.62 16.83
CA ASN A 416 22.64 13.03 17.64
C ASN A 416 22.02 12.02 18.61
N TYR A 417 22.22 10.73 18.32
CA TYR A 417 21.79 9.61 19.17
C TYR A 417 22.87 9.31 20.21
N VAL A 418 22.48 9.11 21.47
CA VAL A 418 23.39 8.61 22.51
C VAL A 418 22.96 7.21 22.93
N ALA A 419 23.89 6.27 22.78
CA ALA A 419 23.70 4.88 23.17
C ALA A 419 23.63 4.72 24.70
N PRO A 420 22.85 3.76 25.24
CA PRO A 420 22.85 3.47 26.67
C PRO A 420 24.23 3.00 27.18
N GLY A 421 24.47 3.14 28.48
CA GLY A 421 25.71 2.71 29.13
C GLY A 421 25.83 1.21 29.37
N GLU A 422 24.77 0.45 29.10
CA GLU A 422 24.71 -1.00 29.24
C GLU A 422 24.88 -1.69 27.86
N ARG A 423 25.65 -2.78 27.83
CA ARG A 423 25.75 -3.69 26.67
C ARG A 423 24.43 -4.44 26.44
N GLY A 424 24.21 -4.93 25.21
CA GLY A 424 23.07 -5.76 24.84
C GLY A 424 21.70 -5.07 24.85
N LYS A 425 21.64 -3.73 24.79
CA LYS A 425 20.39 -2.97 24.68
C LYS A 425 20.07 -2.67 23.23
N SER A 426 18.79 -2.61 22.88
CA SER A 426 18.29 -2.15 21.59
C SER A 426 17.45 -0.89 21.74
N ALA A 427 17.47 -0.05 20.71
CA ALA A 427 16.73 1.20 20.63
C ALA A 427 16.11 1.39 19.24
N THR A 428 14.93 1.98 19.20
CA THR A 428 14.24 2.38 17.96
C THR A 428 14.08 3.89 17.96
N ILE A 429 14.58 4.53 16.91
CA ILE A 429 14.43 5.97 16.64
C ILE A 429 13.39 6.10 15.54
N LYS A 430 12.16 6.44 15.92
CA LYS A 430 11.03 6.61 15.00
C LYS A 430 10.98 8.05 14.50
N LEU A 431 11.15 8.21 13.19
CA LEU A 431 11.14 9.48 12.49
C LEU A 431 9.78 9.68 11.82
N THR A 432 9.16 10.84 11.99
CA THR A 432 7.94 11.25 11.24
C THR A 432 8.18 12.58 10.57
N ALA A 433 8.09 12.62 9.25
CA ALA A 433 8.22 13.83 8.42
C ALA A 433 6.84 14.27 7.92
N ASN A 434 6.49 15.53 8.12
CA ASN A 434 5.28 16.17 7.62
C ASN A 434 5.64 17.30 6.63
N SER A 435 4.93 17.39 5.51
CA SER A 435 5.04 18.48 4.54
C SER A 435 3.83 18.54 3.59
N ARG A 436 3.72 19.66 2.85
CA ARG A 436 2.73 19.81 1.77
C ARG A 436 2.85 18.79 0.64
N ARG A 437 4.02 18.15 0.48
CA ARG A 437 4.28 17.09 -0.52
C ARG A 437 3.95 15.69 -0.01
N GLY A 438 3.39 15.60 1.20
CA GLY A 438 3.08 14.36 1.88
C GLY A 438 3.81 14.19 3.21
N ARG A 439 3.40 13.14 3.91
CA ARG A 439 3.94 12.64 5.17
C ARG A 439 4.73 11.35 4.92
N ALA A 440 5.76 11.10 5.71
CA ALA A 440 6.48 9.83 5.75
C ALA A 440 6.84 9.43 7.19
N THR A 441 6.99 8.12 7.41
CA THR A 441 7.55 7.55 8.64
C THR A 441 8.74 6.65 8.30
N SER A 442 9.69 6.52 9.24
CA SER A 442 10.84 5.61 9.12
C SER A 442 11.36 5.28 10.52
N ASP A 443 11.46 3.99 10.81
CA ASP A 443 12.03 3.51 12.07
C ASP A 443 13.50 3.12 11.83
N LEU A 444 14.41 3.79 12.53
CA LEU A 444 15.83 3.47 12.54
C LEU A 444 16.17 2.64 13.78
N THR A 445 17.10 1.70 13.63
CA THR A 445 17.51 0.78 14.70
C THR A 445 18.93 1.05 15.18
N ALA A 446 19.12 0.98 16.49
CA ALA A 446 20.43 1.00 17.12
C ALA A 446 20.51 -0.08 18.20
N SER A 447 21.70 -0.60 18.48
CA SER A 447 21.96 -1.52 19.58
C SER A 447 23.34 -1.30 20.15
N THR A 448 23.50 -1.39 21.47
CA THR A 448 24.84 -1.48 22.05
C THR A 448 25.48 -2.82 21.73
N GLU A 449 26.82 -2.85 21.72
CA GLU A 449 27.61 -4.08 21.66
C GLU A 449 26.99 -5.20 22.52
N GLY A 450 27.02 -6.44 22.02
CA GLY A 450 26.60 -7.61 22.78
C GLY A 450 27.49 -7.86 24.01
N ASN A 451 27.14 -8.89 24.78
CA ASN A 451 27.96 -9.29 25.92
C ASN A 451 29.39 -9.64 25.46
N SER A 452 30.37 -9.17 26.22
CA SER A 452 31.75 -9.64 26.18
C SER A 452 31.91 -10.87 27.09
N TYR A 453 32.79 -11.80 26.72
CA TYR A 453 32.98 -13.07 27.43
C TYR A 453 34.44 -13.32 27.77
N ARG A 454 34.68 -13.90 28.95
CA ARG A 454 35.96 -14.46 29.34
C ARG A 454 35.86 -15.98 29.32
N VAL A 455 36.77 -16.61 28.59
CA VAL A 455 36.88 -18.07 28.48
C VAL A 455 38.00 -18.52 29.41
N ASN A 456 37.70 -19.47 30.29
CA ASN A 456 38.68 -20.16 31.12
C ASN A 456 38.13 -21.56 31.43
N GLY A 457 38.51 -22.54 30.61
CA GLY A 457 38.06 -23.92 30.73
C GLY A 457 39.17 -24.92 30.44
N SER A 458 38.89 -26.20 30.65
CA SER A 458 39.75 -27.28 30.20
C SER A 458 38.93 -28.46 29.70
N SER A 459 39.50 -29.20 28.75
CA SER A 459 38.90 -30.41 28.21
C SER A 459 39.98 -31.34 27.68
N GLN A 460 39.86 -32.64 27.95
CA GLN A 460 40.71 -33.70 27.38
C GLN A 460 42.24 -33.47 27.53
N GLY A 461 42.68 -32.77 28.58
CA GLY A 461 44.09 -32.46 28.86
C GLY A 461 44.63 -31.17 28.22
N ALA A 462 43.78 -30.39 27.55
CA ALA A 462 44.08 -29.03 27.11
C ALA A 462 43.29 -27.99 27.94
N LYS A 463 43.88 -26.83 28.18
CA LYS A 463 43.27 -25.65 28.77
C LYS A 463 42.99 -24.62 27.67
N PHE A 464 41.88 -23.91 27.79
CA PHE A 464 41.43 -22.90 26.85
C PHE A 464 41.20 -21.59 27.59
N THR A 465 41.88 -20.53 27.18
CA THR A 465 41.77 -19.19 27.77
C THR A 465 41.69 -18.11 26.70
N GLY A 466 40.78 -17.16 26.84
CA GLY A 466 40.66 -16.05 25.90
C GLY A 466 39.63 -15.02 26.32
N GLU A 467 39.60 -13.91 25.60
CA GLU A 467 38.72 -12.77 25.85
C GLU A 467 38.00 -12.43 24.53
N ILE A 468 36.68 -12.57 24.54
CA ILE A 468 35.82 -12.41 23.36
C ILE A 468 35.05 -11.10 23.51
N CYS A 469 35.35 -10.14 22.65
CA CYS A 469 34.71 -8.82 22.69
C CYS A 469 33.33 -8.79 22.02
N SER A 470 33.11 -9.63 21.01
CA SER A 470 31.82 -9.79 20.34
C SER A 470 31.75 -11.19 19.74
N LEU A 471 30.62 -11.87 19.92
CA LEU A 471 30.33 -13.14 19.24
C LEU A 471 30.04 -12.95 17.74
N ASN A 472 29.76 -11.72 17.30
CA ASN A 472 29.51 -11.37 15.89
C ASN A 472 30.79 -10.99 15.11
N GLY A 473 31.96 -10.98 15.77
CA GLY A 473 33.26 -10.71 15.14
C GLY A 473 34.23 -11.88 15.29
N GLN A 474 35.30 -11.91 14.50
CA GLN A 474 36.37 -12.89 14.69
C GLN A 474 36.99 -12.73 16.09
N PHE A 475 37.21 -13.83 16.79
CA PHE A 475 37.91 -13.88 18.08
C PHE A 475 38.90 -15.04 18.10
N TYR A 476 39.82 -15.03 19.06
CA TYR A 476 40.79 -16.11 19.24
C TYR A 476 40.81 -16.62 20.68
N LEU A 477 41.09 -17.90 20.84
CA LEU A 477 41.33 -18.54 22.14
C LEU A 477 42.75 -19.11 22.16
N THR A 478 43.48 -18.87 23.24
CA THR A 478 44.75 -19.56 23.49
C THR A 478 44.46 -20.95 24.02
N VAL A 479 44.99 -21.96 23.31
CA VAL A 479 45.04 -23.35 23.75
C VAL A 479 46.38 -23.58 24.44
N ASP A 480 46.38 -24.26 25.58
CA ASP A 480 47.57 -24.65 26.34
C ASP A 480 47.47 -26.15 26.67
N ALA A 481 48.44 -26.93 26.19
CA ALA A 481 48.41 -28.39 26.23
C ALA A 481 49.83 -28.98 26.31
N ILE A 482 49.93 -30.31 26.45
CA ILE A 482 51.20 -31.04 26.56
C ILE A 482 52.17 -30.75 25.39
N THR A 483 51.65 -30.36 24.22
CA THR A 483 52.45 -30.01 23.03
C THR A 483 52.98 -28.57 23.02
N GLY A 484 52.47 -27.68 23.87
CA GLY A 484 52.79 -26.25 23.89
C GLY A 484 51.53 -25.38 24.01
N SER A 485 51.67 -24.09 23.75
CA SER A 485 50.54 -23.14 23.73
C SER A 485 50.47 -22.38 22.41
N TRP A 486 49.27 -22.21 21.86
CA TRP A 486 49.03 -21.63 20.54
C TRP A 486 47.62 -20.99 20.42
N PRO A 487 47.43 -20.01 19.50
CA PRO A 487 46.12 -19.42 19.23
C PRO A 487 45.25 -20.34 18.35
N MET A 488 43.94 -20.23 18.54
CA MET A 488 42.89 -20.85 17.73
C MET A 488 41.89 -19.77 17.36
N ASP A 489 41.74 -19.50 16.07
CA ASP A 489 40.86 -18.49 15.49
C ASP A 489 39.43 -19.03 15.34
N PHE A 490 38.44 -18.19 15.63
CA PHE A 490 37.01 -18.48 15.49
C PHE A 490 36.38 -17.40 14.62
N THR A 491 35.79 -17.81 13.50
CA THR A 491 35.15 -16.93 12.51
C THR A 491 33.63 -17.19 12.49
N PRO A 492 32.80 -16.25 12.98
CA PRO A 492 31.35 -16.43 13.02
C PRO A 492 30.71 -16.49 11.64
N ASN A 493 29.58 -17.20 11.55
CA ASN A 493 28.68 -17.14 10.41
C ASN A 493 28.01 -15.75 10.34
N PRO A 494 27.91 -15.12 9.15
CA PRO A 494 27.29 -13.82 9.01
C PRO A 494 25.83 -13.79 9.50
N GLY A 495 25.57 -13.06 10.58
CA GLY A 495 24.22 -12.72 11.04
C GLY A 495 23.66 -13.55 12.21
N ASP A 496 24.35 -14.59 12.71
CA ASP A 496 23.91 -15.30 13.94
C ASP A 496 24.84 -15.07 15.15
N GLY A 497 26.17 -14.98 14.94
CA GLY A 497 27.17 -14.93 16.02
C GLY A 497 27.26 -16.19 16.91
N LEU A 498 26.35 -17.14 16.72
CA LEU A 498 26.18 -18.33 17.55
C LEU A 498 26.63 -19.61 16.84
N SER A 499 27.07 -19.52 15.60
CA SER A 499 27.76 -20.58 14.88
C SER A 499 28.90 -20.03 14.01
N GLY A 500 29.78 -20.90 13.53
CA GLY A 500 30.88 -20.52 12.64
C GLY A 500 31.89 -21.64 12.47
N GLU A 501 33.02 -21.31 11.86
CA GLU A 501 34.17 -22.21 11.71
C GLU A 501 35.33 -21.75 12.60
N MET A 502 36.13 -22.69 13.10
CA MET A 502 37.37 -22.39 13.80
C MET A 502 38.57 -23.02 13.08
N THR A 503 39.75 -22.42 13.22
CA THR A 503 41.02 -22.95 12.70
C THR A 503 42.16 -22.74 13.71
N GLY A 504 43.20 -23.56 13.62
CA GLY A 504 44.41 -23.39 14.43
C GLY A 504 45.60 -24.13 13.83
N THR A 505 46.78 -23.52 13.90
CA THR A 505 48.04 -24.11 13.46
C THR A 505 49.14 -23.85 14.49
N PHE A 506 49.99 -24.85 14.74
CA PHE A 506 51.08 -24.81 15.70
C PHE A 506 52.28 -25.62 15.19
N GLU A 507 53.49 -25.11 15.36
CA GLU A 507 54.73 -25.79 14.93
C GLU A 507 55.75 -25.85 16.06
N ALA A 508 56.24 -27.04 16.38
CA ALA A 508 57.28 -27.26 17.38
C ALA A 508 58.04 -28.57 17.13
N ASN A 509 59.34 -28.59 17.41
CA ASN A 509 60.20 -29.78 17.33
C ASN A 509 60.15 -30.54 15.99
N GLY A 510 59.91 -29.82 14.88
CA GLY A 510 59.76 -30.41 13.54
C GLY A 510 58.40 -31.07 13.27
N CYS A 511 57.44 -30.94 14.19
CA CYS A 511 56.04 -31.32 13.98
C CYS A 511 55.18 -30.09 13.69
N THR A 512 54.34 -30.18 12.67
CA THR A 512 53.25 -29.22 12.37
C THR A 512 51.92 -29.85 12.79
N LEU A 513 51.17 -29.17 13.65
CA LEU A 513 49.80 -29.49 14.02
C LEU A 513 48.88 -28.46 13.36
N SER A 514 48.00 -28.89 12.47
CA SER A 514 46.95 -28.04 11.89
C SER A 514 45.57 -28.66 12.09
N GLY A 515 44.54 -27.84 12.23
CA GLY A 515 43.18 -28.31 12.37
C GLY A 515 42.12 -27.23 12.34
N GLY A 516 40.86 -27.66 12.31
CA GLY A 516 39.70 -26.79 12.28
C GLY A 516 38.39 -27.56 12.28
N GLY A 517 37.29 -26.82 12.18
CA GLY A 517 35.93 -27.35 12.06
C GLY A 517 34.88 -26.47 12.74
N PRO A 518 33.59 -26.87 12.65
CA PRO A 518 32.48 -26.04 13.07
C PRO A 518 32.41 -25.86 14.59
N TYR A 519 31.97 -24.67 14.99
CA TYR A 519 31.58 -24.35 16.36
C TYR A 519 30.13 -23.86 16.45
N SER A 520 29.56 -24.00 17.64
CA SER A 520 28.32 -23.36 18.05
C SER A 520 28.40 -22.84 19.48
N VAL A 521 27.62 -21.80 19.77
CA VAL A 521 27.52 -21.16 21.08
C VAL A 521 26.11 -21.30 21.59
N LYS A 522 25.98 -21.81 22.82
CA LYS A 522 24.71 -21.85 23.54
C LYS A 522 24.79 -20.88 24.72
N LEU A 523 23.93 -19.87 24.71
CA LEU A 523 23.76 -18.94 25.81
C LEU A 523 22.60 -19.36 26.73
N ASN A 524 22.74 -19.00 28.00
CA ASN A 524 21.78 -19.17 29.08
C ASN A 524 21.06 -17.84 29.36
N ALA A 525 19.98 -17.87 30.14
CA ALA A 525 19.17 -16.68 30.44
C ALA A 525 19.90 -15.62 31.32
N ASP A 526 20.97 -16.00 32.02
CA ASP A 526 21.85 -15.09 32.77
C ASP A 526 22.97 -14.48 31.90
N GLY A 527 22.95 -14.76 30.59
CA GLY A 527 23.98 -14.34 29.63
C GLY A 527 25.23 -15.20 29.64
N SER A 528 25.41 -16.14 30.58
CA SER A 528 26.48 -17.14 30.53
C SER A 528 26.27 -18.13 29.38
N GLY A 529 27.22 -19.04 29.14
CA GLY A 529 27.00 -20.07 28.14
C GLY A 529 28.12 -21.07 27.98
N THR A 530 28.13 -21.74 26.84
CA THR A 530 29.20 -22.63 26.40
C THR A 530 29.46 -22.45 24.91
N ILE A 531 30.73 -22.49 24.50
CA ILE A 531 31.11 -22.74 23.11
C ILE A 531 31.47 -24.22 22.95
N THR A 532 30.90 -24.85 21.94
CA THR A 532 31.12 -26.25 21.57
C THR A 532 31.64 -26.32 20.15
N PHE A 533 32.79 -26.94 19.93
CA PHE A 533 33.40 -27.09 18.61
C PHE A 533 33.84 -28.52 18.37
N THR A 534 33.75 -28.98 17.12
CA THR A 534 34.25 -30.29 16.70
C THR A 534 35.42 -30.10 15.74
N TYR A 535 36.60 -30.49 16.20
CA TYR A 535 37.84 -30.26 15.48
C TYR A 535 38.39 -31.54 14.86
N ASN A 536 38.78 -31.42 13.59
CA ASN A 536 39.63 -32.38 12.91
C ASN A 536 41.05 -31.80 12.91
N SER A 537 41.98 -32.45 13.61
CA SER A 537 43.37 -32.03 13.70
C SER A 537 44.31 -33.09 13.15
N THR A 538 45.31 -32.66 12.37
CA THR A 538 46.35 -33.49 11.79
C THR A 538 47.71 -33.02 12.30
N ALA A 539 48.41 -33.92 12.99
CA ALA A 539 49.80 -33.74 13.39
C ALA A 539 50.70 -34.45 12.37
N THR A 540 51.55 -33.70 11.68
CA THR A 540 52.58 -34.22 10.77
C THR A 540 53.94 -34.03 11.43
N CYS A 541 54.62 -35.13 11.72
CA CYS A 541 55.94 -35.17 12.35
C CYS A 541 56.94 -35.96 11.47
N PRO A 542 58.26 -35.90 11.72
CA PRO A 542 59.24 -36.71 10.99
C PRO A 542 59.04 -38.23 11.17
N ALA A 543 58.37 -38.63 12.26
CA ALA A 543 57.97 -40.02 12.53
C ALA A 543 56.64 -40.44 11.88
N GLY A 544 56.00 -39.56 11.09
CA GLY A 544 54.75 -39.81 10.38
C GLY A 544 53.61 -38.85 10.74
N THR A 545 52.49 -39.01 10.03
CA THR A 545 51.28 -38.19 10.19
C THR A 545 50.19 -38.94 10.96
N ARG A 546 49.45 -38.23 11.84
CA ARG A 546 48.30 -38.76 12.57
C ARG A 546 47.16 -37.73 12.58
N THR A 547 45.95 -38.15 12.23
CA THR A 547 44.74 -37.32 12.28
C THR A 547 43.82 -37.78 13.41
N THR A 548 43.20 -36.85 14.11
CA THR A 548 42.20 -37.10 15.16
C THR A 548 41.00 -36.18 15.01
N SER A 549 39.81 -36.67 15.38
CA SER A 549 38.58 -35.88 15.48
C SER A 549 38.08 -35.88 16.91
N LYS A 550 37.73 -34.70 17.46
CA LYS A 550 37.18 -34.55 18.82
C LYS A 550 36.21 -33.39 18.91
N THR A 551 35.12 -33.58 19.64
CA THR A 551 34.26 -32.48 20.13
C THR A 551 34.80 -31.97 21.47
N THR A 552 34.70 -30.67 21.70
CA THR A 552 35.08 -30.00 22.95
C THR A 552 34.07 -28.91 23.28
N THR A 553 33.65 -28.87 24.55
CA THR A 553 32.76 -27.83 25.10
C THR A 553 33.48 -27.14 26.25
N ILE A 554 33.49 -25.81 26.25
CA ILE A 554 34.11 -24.98 27.28
C ILE A 554 33.17 -23.81 27.68
N PRO A 555 33.20 -23.36 28.95
CA PRO A 555 32.29 -22.32 29.43
C PRO A 555 32.63 -20.93 28.86
N LEU A 556 31.58 -20.14 28.62
CA LEU A 556 31.63 -18.71 28.40
C LEU A 556 31.09 -17.99 29.63
N THR A 557 31.95 -17.25 30.34
CA THR A 557 31.54 -16.42 31.48
C THR A 557 31.35 -14.98 31.00
N PRO A 558 30.23 -14.29 31.31
CA PRO A 558 30.07 -12.88 30.99
C PRO A 558 31.16 -12.05 31.67
N ALA A 559 31.77 -11.14 30.93
CA ALA A 559 32.87 -10.31 31.39
C ALA A 559 32.58 -8.83 31.06
N PRO A 560 31.63 -8.18 31.76
CA PRO A 560 31.28 -6.78 31.51
C PRO A 560 32.40 -5.79 31.89
N ASP A 561 33.40 -6.25 32.65
CA ASP A 561 34.65 -5.55 32.96
C ASP A 561 35.62 -5.43 31.76
N LEU A 562 35.40 -6.25 30.73
CA LEU A 562 36.32 -6.47 29.62
C LEU A 562 36.27 -5.29 28.64
N LYS A 563 37.38 -4.56 28.58
CA LYS A 563 37.56 -3.38 27.72
C LYS A 563 37.91 -3.83 26.30
N CYS A 564 36.97 -3.61 25.40
CA CYS A 564 37.13 -3.80 23.98
C CYS A 564 37.50 -2.47 23.34
N ASN A 565 38.51 -2.50 22.46
CA ASN A 565 39.09 -1.35 21.77
C ASN A 565 39.04 -1.60 20.25
#